data_AF-A0A225W9E0-F1
#
_entry.id   AF-A0A225W9E0-F1
#
_cell.length_a   1.000
_cell.length_b   1.000
_cell.length_c   1.000
_cell.angle_alpha   90.00
_cell.angle_beta   90.00
_cell.angle_gamma   90.00
#
_symmetry.space_group_name_H-M   'P 1'
#
loop_
_entity.id
_entity.type
_entity.pdbx_description
1 polymer ?
#
loop_
_entity_poly.entity_id
_entity_poly.type
_entity_poly.pdbx_seq_one_letter_code
_entity_poly.pdbx_strand_id
1 'polypeptide(L)'
;MADKMTDVSTYLLLVLRGLEFLVEEEIRSKLQVESLEICSVQENPQPPYMQVLQGQAAVGRIILQTKSSAAEVQELRSVQATLALLAKSDEIDTESDAGVKQIGKMVMAADWDAAVKLWKQHAIQPVEDSEIKFRGSCVRDGKHKYNSQTIAGEVGARVVEKFGWNVNLTEFDVEVVVVIFYKFMVAGIALADPRKVQFRNRLANETRSSLADSQYVSTLRPSTAYLMLQLAQHKYGDVVLDSMCGIGTLPICSADFTNDGVYALGGELDELPSGKAGQNVLTRPRPVDIARWDSTRLPLRSHSVDRVMIDMPFGVRCGNQRQNNKMYPKVFKELLRVLRPDGRAVLLVMSKKLFKGAVKDLPFRVVAEHMVSIGGLGGGIYVIEPSSEPTETKPNSTIGKGRGKRLTDSERMEIIARLEDPSSQLSKAECARQHGVTPAAISKLMKVSQSVKKRYSDAGSDSNGLRDKRQRGGFSKSVPFEDELFQWICSVRARKMPLLVSHVQQKAKLLATRHKMNEDFKASNGWYYRFCN
;
A
#
# COMPACT_ATOMS: atom_id res chain seq x y z
N MET A 1 48.22 -12.10 -22.90
CA MET A 1 47.07 -11.46 -22.22
C MET A 1 45.87 -12.33 -22.53
N ALA A 2 45.45 -13.15 -21.57
CA ALA A 2 44.25 -13.97 -21.73
C ALA A 2 43.04 -13.04 -21.70
N ASP A 3 42.28 -13.07 -22.77
CA ASP A 3 40.98 -12.42 -22.91
C ASP A 3 40.10 -12.93 -21.77
N LYS A 4 39.88 -12.13 -20.72
CA LYS A 4 38.86 -12.44 -19.72
C LYS A 4 37.52 -12.29 -20.43
N MET A 5 37.02 -13.37 -21.03
CA MET A 5 35.60 -13.48 -21.36
C MET A 5 34.83 -13.14 -20.07
N THR A 6 34.23 -11.95 -20.04
CA THR A 6 33.38 -11.52 -18.94
C THR A 6 32.15 -12.42 -18.95
N ASP A 7 32.11 -13.33 -17.99
CA ASP A 7 31.04 -14.30 -17.85
C ASP A 7 29.70 -13.58 -17.59
N VAL A 8 28.66 -13.95 -18.35
CA VAL A 8 27.35 -13.28 -18.28
C VAL A 8 26.60 -13.81 -17.07
N SER A 9 26.29 -12.92 -16.12
CA SER A 9 25.55 -13.27 -14.91
C SER A 9 24.06 -13.03 -15.10
N THR A 10 23.22 -13.97 -14.64
CA THR A 10 21.75 -13.86 -14.75
C THR A 10 21.11 -13.59 -13.39
N TYR A 11 20.54 -12.40 -13.24
CA TYR A 11 19.89 -11.91 -12.04
C TYR A 11 18.37 -11.95 -12.18
N LEU A 12 17.69 -12.22 -11.06
CA LEU A 12 16.29 -11.90 -10.84
C LEU A 12 16.21 -10.73 -9.86
N LEU A 13 15.75 -9.58 -10.35
CA LEU A 13 15.58 -8.37 -9.57
C LEU A 13 14.11 -8.20 -9.19
N LEU A 14 13.85 -8.07 -7.89
CA LEU A 14 12.54 -7.69 -7.37
C LEU A 14 12.52 -6.18 -7.17
N VAL A 15 11.50 -5.53 -7.72
CA VAL A 15 11.41 -4.06 -7.80
C VAL A 15 10.02 -3.56 -7.43
N LEU A 16 9.86 -2.25 -7.27
CA LEU A 16 8.54 -1.68 -7.03
C LEU A 16 7.64 -1.88 -8.26
N ARG A 17 6.61 -2.72 -8.11
CA ARG A 17 5.63 -2.98 -9.16
C ARG A 17 4.98 -1.67 -9.61
N GLY A 18 4.92 -1.44 -10.92
CA GLY A 18 4.36 -0.26 -11.56
C GLY A 18 5.36 0.83 -11.93
N LEU A 19 6.62 0.71 -11.49
CA LEU A 19 7.72 1.61 -11.85
C LEU A 19 8.92 0.86 -12.46
N GLU A 20 8.69 -0.33 -13.03
CA GLU A 20 9.75 -1.15 -13.64
C GLU A 20 10.52 -0.41 -14.74
N PHE A 21 9.87 0.50 -15.47
CA PHE A 21 10.51 1.30 -16.53
C PHE A 21 11.63 2.22 -15.98
N LEU A 22 11.47 2.81 -14.80
CA LEU A 22 12.53 3.62 -14.17
C LEU A 22 13.69 2.76 -13.68
N VAL A 23 13.41 1.52 -13.29
CA VAL A 23 14.45 0.56 -12.90
C VAL A 23 15.24 0.14 -14.13
N GLU A 24 14.56 -0.12 -15.25
CA GLU A 24 15.21 -0.37 -16.54
C GLU A 24 16.09 0.80 -16.98
N GLU A 25 15.63 2.04 -16.85
CA GLU A 25 16.44 3.25 -17.13
C GLU A 25 17.71 3.30 -16.26
N GLU A 26 17.60 3.02 -14.95
CA GLU A 26 18.77 2.94 -14.06
C GLU A 26 19.73 1.82 -14.49
N ILE A 27 19.20 0.63 -14.76
CA ILE A 27 20.01 -0.54 -15.16
C ILE A 27 20.77 -0.23 -16.45
N ARG A 28 20.09 0.27 -17.48
CA ARG A 28 20.70 0.55 -18.79
C ARG A 28 21.71 1.70 -18.75
N SER A 29 21.57 2.64 -17.81
CA SER A 29 22.51 3.75 -17.66
C SER A 29 23.77 3.37 -16.86
N LYS A 30 23.69 2.35 -16.00
CA LYS A 30 24.80 1.97 -15.09
C LYS A 30 25.51 0.67 -15.46
N LEU A 31 24.85 -0.24 -16.17
CA LEU A 31 25.32 -1.60 -16.37
C LEU A 31 25.51 -1.97 -17.85
N GLN A 32 26.44 -2.89 -18.10
CA GLN A 32 26.65 -3.56 -19.38
C GLN A 32 25.60 -4.67 -19.58
N VAL A 33 24.41 -4.28 -20.05
CA VAL A 33 23.25 -5.16 -20.24
C VAL A 33 23.39 -6.01 -21.51
N GLU A 34 23.35 -7.34 -21.37
CA GLU A 34 23.22 -8.27 -22.50
C GLU A 34 21.74 -8.49 -22.85
N SER A 35 20.91 -8.72 -21.84
CA SER A 35 19.46 -8.82 -22.01
C SER A 35 18.74 -8.36 -20.75
N LEU A 36 17.51 -7.86 -20.92
CA LEU A 36 16.65 -7.42 -19.83
C LEU A 36 15.20 -7.74 -20.19
N GLU A 37 14.54 -8.50 -19.33
CA GLU A 37 13.14 -8.89 -19.47
C GLU A 37 12.32 -8.40 -18.27
N ILE A 38 11.29 -7.60 -18.50
CA ILE A 38 10.32 -7.23 -17.46
C ILE A 38 9.23 -8.30 -17.41
N CYS A 39 9.23 -9.12 -16.36
CA CYS A 39 8.33 -10.28 -16.20
C CYS A 39 7.13 -10.00 -15.28
N SER A 40 6.79 -8.72 -15.06
CA SER A 40 5.65 -8.33 -14.23
C SER A 40 4.33 -8.71 -14.92
N VAL A 41 3.76 -9.85 -14.54
CA VAL A 41 2.51 -10.37 -15.11
C VAL A 41 1.33 -9.45 -14.87
N GLN A 42 0.66 -9.07 -15.95
CA GLN A 42 -0.66 -8.45 -15.94
C GLN A 42 -1.68 -9.51 -16.35
N GLU A 43 -2.72 -9.72 -15.54
CA GLU A 43 -3.78 -10.69 -15.83
C GLU A 43 -4.60 -10.29 -17.08
N ASN A 44 -4.59 -9.00 -17.45
CA ASN A 44 -5.13 -8.51 -18.72
C ASN A 44 -4.19 -7.46 -19.32
N PRO A 45 -3.67 -7.66 -20.56
CA PRO A 45 -2.82 -6.70 -21.25
C PRO A 45 -3.58 -5.46 -21.79
N GLN A 46 -4.92 -5.45 -21.73
CA GLN A 46 -5.71 -4.30 -22.19
C GLN A 46 -5.84 -3.22 -21.09
N PRO A 47 -5.59 -1.93 -21.43
CA PRO A 47 -5.74 -0.82 -20.50
C PRO A 47 -7.21 -0.64 -20.03
N PRO A 48 -7.45 0.04 -18.88
CA PRO A 48 -6.49 0.85 -18.12
C PRO A 48 -6.09 0.32 -16.73
N TYR A 49 -6.35 -0.95 -16.38
CA TYR A 49 -6.13 -1.40 -15.00
C TYR A 49 -5.11 -2.53 -14.87
N MET A 50 -4.04 -2.23 -14.13
CA MET A 50 -3.26 -3.22 -13.41
C MET A 50 -4.19 -3.90 -12.40
N GLN A 51 -4.66 -5.10 -12.71
CA GLN A 51 -5.81 -5.72 -12.03
C GLN A 51 -5.54 -6.08 -10.57
N VAL A 52 -4.27 -6.29 -10.21
CA VAL A 52 -3.88 -6.80 -8.89
C VAL A 52 -2.66 -6.05 -8.37
N LEU A 53 -2.90 -5.17 -7.40
CA LEU A 53 -1.88 -4.42 -6.68
C LEU A 53 -1.69 -4.92 -5.24
N GLN A 54 -2.34 -6.02 -4.88
CA GLN A 54 -2.41 -6.52 -3.51
C GLN A 54 -1.75 -7.89 -3.39
N GLY A 55 -1.20 -8.15 -2.21
CA GLY A 55 -0.46 -9.37 -1.91
C GLY A 55 1.05 -9.18 -1.98
N GLN A 56 1.79 -9.99 -1.23
CA GLN A 56 3.24 -9.82 -1.07
C GLN A 56 4.05 -10.28 -2.30
N ALA A 57 3.52 -11.18 -3.12
CA ALA A 57 4.05 -11.54 -4.43
C ALA A 57 3.64 -10.55 -5.54
N ALA A 58 2.84 -9.52 -5.25
CA ALA A 58 2.55 -8.42 -6.19
C ALA A 58 3.74 -7.44 -6.33
N VAL A 59 4.93 -7.98 -6.54
CA VAL A 59 6.20 -7.26 -6.72
C VAL A 59 6.56 -7.18 -8.21
N GLY A 60 7.32 -6.16 -8.61
CA GLY A 60 7.84 -6.04 -9.96
C GLY A 60 9.00 -7.02 -10.15
N ARG A 61 9.16 -7.59 -11.34
CA ARG A 61 10.18 -8.62 -11.61
C ARG A 61 10.93 -8.29 -12.89
N ILE A 62 12.25 -8.27 -12.81
CA ILE A 62 13.13 -8.08 -13.96
C ILE A 62 14.14 -9.21 -13.97
N ILE A 63 14.26 -9.92 -15.10
CA ILE A 63 15.38 -10.82 -15.36
C ILE A 63 16.44 -10.02 -16.11
N LEU A 64 17.64 -9.94 -15.56
CA LEU A 64 18.76 -9.18 -16.09
C LEU A 64 19.92 -10.13 -16.40
N GLN A 65 20.38 -10.12 -17.65
CA GLN A 65 21.67 -10.69 -18.03
C GLN A 65 22.67 -9.56 -18.26
N THR A 66 23.80 -9.61 -17.57
CA THR A 66 24.78 -8.52 -17.57
C THR A 66 26.21 -9.05 -17.49
N LYS A 67 27.14 -8.32 -18.14
CA LYS A 67 28.59 -8.52 -17.99
C LYS A 67 29.18 -7.68 -16.86
N SER A 68 28.36 -6.87 -16.20
CA SER A 68 28.79 -6.03 -15.08
C SER A 68 29.11 -6.89 -13.86
N SER A 69 30.04 -6.41 -13.04
CA SER A 69 30.43 -7.06 -11.79
C SER A 69 29.32 -7.03 -10.74
N ALA A 70 29.40 -7.95 -9.77
CA ALA A 70 28.51 -7.99 -8.61
C ALA A 70 28.46 -6.65 -7.84
N ALA A 71 29.60 -5.95 -7.75
CA ALA A 71 29.70 -4.65 -7.09
C ALA A 71 28.93 -3.57 -7.85
N GLU A 72 29.02 -3.52 -9.18
CA GLU A 72 28.25 -2.58 -10.01
C GLU A 72 26.74 -2.82 -9.88
N VAL A 73 26.30 -4.08 -9.85
CA VAL A 73 24.88 -4.42 -9.66
C VAL A 73 24.39 -4.03 -8.25
N GLN A 74 25.25 -4.11 -7.22
CA GLN A 74 24.91 -3.68 -5.85
C GLN A 74 24.73 -2.16 -5.72
N GLU A 75 25.23 -1.36 -6.67
CA GLU A 75 25.04 0.10 -6.68
C GLU A 75 23.68 0.55 -7.24
N LEU A 76 22.86 -0.37 -7.75
CA LEU A 76 21.48 -0.07 -8.13
C LEU A 76 20.66 0.33 -6.91
N ARG A 77 20.00 1.48 -6.97
CA ARG A 77 19.22 2.04 -5.87
C ARG A 77 17.73 1.73 -5.96
N SER A 78 17.22 1.39 -7.15
CA SER A 78 15.79 1.10 -7.37
C SER A 78 15.37 -0.35 -7.06
N VAL A 79 16.31 -1.25 -6.79
CA VAL A 79 16.06 -2.69 -6.58
C VAL A 79 15.71 -2.96 -5.12
N GLN A 80 14.62 -3.70 -4.88
CA GLN A 80 14.17 -4.07 -3.53
C GLN A 80 14.85 -5.35 -3.02
N ALA A 81 15.12 -6.30 -3.91
CA ALA A 81 15.88 -7.51 -3.62
C ALA A 81 16.53 -8.06 -4.89
N THR A 82 17.71 -8.65 -4.72
CA THR A 82 18.51 -9.22 -5.79
C THR A 82 18.67 -10.72 -5.56
N LEU A 83 18.38 -11.52 -6.58
CA LEU A 83 18.52 -12.96 -6.56
C LEU A 83 19.34 -13.44 -7.76
N ALA A 84 20.07 -14.55 -7.62
CA ALA A 84 20.54 -15.31 -8.77
C ALA A 84 19.37 -16.14 -9.32
N LEU A 85 19.08 -16.02 -10.62
CA LEU A 85 17.94 -16.72 -11.22
C LEU A 85 18.16 -18.24 -11.21
N LEU A 86 17.14 -19.01 -10.83
CA LEU A 86 17.11 -20.46 -10.98
C LEU A 86 16.06 -20.89 -12.02
N ALA A 87 14.83 -20.38 -11.91
CA ALA A 87 13.75 -20.80 -12.80
C ALA A 87 12.73 -19.69 -13.03
N LYS A 88 12.07 -19.74 -14.19
CA LYS A 88 10.89 -18.96 -14.55
C LYS A 88 9.88 -19.90 -15.21
N SER A 89 8.60 -19.73 -14.89
CA SER A 89 7.48 -20.31 -15.64
C SER A 89 6.34 -19.31 -15.72
N ASP A 90 5.79 -19.13 -16.91
CA ASP A 90 4.59 -18.31 -17.10
C ASP A 90 3.32 -19.06 -16.67
N GLU A 91 3.37 -20.39 -16.60
CA GLU A 91 2.25 -21.24 -16.22
C GLU A 91 2.66 -22.40 -15.32
N ILE A 92 2.06 -22.45 -14.13
CA ILE A 92 2.09 -23.57 -13.21
C ILE A 92 0.68 -24.12 -13.02
N ASP A 93 0.57 -25.42 -12.75
CA ASP A 93 -0.68 -26.01 -12.29
C ASP A 93 -1.04 -25.45 -10.90
N THR A 94 -2.14 -24.71 -10.81
CA THR A 94 -2.66 -24.14 -9.56
C THR A 94 -3.74 -25.00 -8.92
N GLU A 95 -4.33 -25.94 -9.67
CA GLU A 95 -5.56 -26.64 -9.31
C GLU A 95 -5.30 -28.06 -8.78
N SER A 96 -4.08 -28.58 -8.92
CA SER A 96 -3.70 -29.90 -8.43
C SER A 96 -2.35 -29.92 -7.69
N ASP A 97 -2.06 -31.04 -7.01
CA ASP A 97 -0.77 -31.24 -6.33
C ASP A 97 0.37 -31.50 -7.32
N ALA A 98 0.07 -31.69 -8.62
CA ALA A 98 1.07 -31.77 -9.67
C ALA A 98 1.85 -30.45 -9.80
N GLY A 99 1.23 -29.31 -9.49
CA GLY A 99 1.90 -28.00 -9.47
C GLY A 99 3.09 -27.93 -8.52
N VAL A 100 2.99 -28.57 -7.35
CA VAL A 100 4.09 -28.66 -6.37
C VAL A 100 5.28 -29.39 -7.01
N LYS A 101 5.03 -30.56 -7.59
CA LYS A 101 6.06 -31.37 -8.26
C LYS A 101 6.63 -30.66 -9.49
N GLN A 102 5.81 -29.92 -10.23
CA GLN A 102 6.22 -29.13 -11.37
C GLN A 102 7.24 -28.07 -10.94
N ILE A 103 6.95 -27.32 -9.87
CA ILE A 103 7.87 -26.33 -9.29
C ILE A 103 9.18 -26.98 -8.82
N GLY A 104 9.09 -28.09 -8.08
CA GLY A 104 10.26 -28.83 -7.60
C GLY A 104 11.17 -29.29 -8.73
N LYS A 105 10.60 -29.85 -9.81
CA LYS A 105 11.35 -30.26 -11.01
C LYS A 105 12.06 -29.10 -11.69
N MET A 106 11.39 -27.95 -11.85
CA MET A 106 12.01 -26.77 -12.47
C MET A 106 13.19 -26.25 -11.65
N VAL A 107 13.05 -26.20 -10.32
CA VAL A 107 14.16 -25.81 -9.42
C VAL A 107 15.31 -26.82 -9.49
N MET A 108 15.02 -28.12 -9.55
CA MET A 108 16.05 -29.17 -9.62
C MET A 108 16.85 -29.15 -10.93
N ALA A 109 16.18 -28.82 -12.05
CA ALA A 109 16.76 -28.76 -13.39
C ALA A 109 17.48 -27.44 -13.72
N ALA A 110 17.42 -26.45 -12.83
CA ALA A 110 18.05 -25.14 -13.00
C ALA A 110 19.59 -25.22 -13.12
N ASP A 111 20.19 -24.15 -13.66
CA ASP A 111 21.64 -23.93 -13.66
C ASP A 111 22.10 -23.42 -12.28
N TRP A 112 22.36 -24.38 -11.38
CA TRP A 112 22.82 -24.09 -10.04
C TRP A 112 24.28 -23.66 -9.98
N ASP A 113 25.13 -24.11 -10.91
CA ASP A 113 26.56 -23.78 -10.89
C ASP A 113 26.73 -22.28 -11.12
N ALA A 114 26.04 -21.72 -12.12
CA ALA A 114 26.01 -20.28 -12.35
C ALA A 114 25.41 -19.51 -11.16
N ALA A 115 24.29 -20.00 -10.60
CA ALA A 115 23.59 -19.32 -9.51
C ALA A 115 24.39 -19.30 -8.19
N VAL A 116 25.04 -20.41 -7.82
CA VAL A 116 25.90 -20.53 -6.63
C VAL A 116 27.19 -19.73 -6.81
N LYS A 117 27.79 -19.77 -8.01
CA LYS A 117 28.94 -18.90 -8.34
C LYS A 117 28.58 -17.42 -8.15
N LEU A 118 27.41 -17.00 -8.64
CA LEU A 118 26.94 -15.64 -8.47
C LEU A 118 26.67 -15.31 -6.98
N TRP A 119 26.07 -16.22 -6.22
CA TRP A 119 25.91 -16.06 -4.78
C TRP A 119 27.24 -15.88 -4.06
N LYS A 120 28.26 -16.69 -4.36
CA LYS A 120 29.62 -16.56 -3.78
C LYS A 120 30.26 -15.20 -4.07
N GLN A 121 29.98 -14.60 -5.23
CA GLN A 121 30.46 -13.25 -5.57
C GLN A 121 29.82 -12.12 -4.74
N HIS A 122 28.60 -12.35 -4.24
CA HIS A 122 27.88 -11.39 -3.38
C HIS A 122 28.04 -11.68 -1.88
N ALA A 123 28.42 -12.90 -1.52
CA ALA A 123 28.58 -13.32 -0.14
C ALA A 123 29.77 -12.60 0.53
N ILE A 124 29.55 -12.07 1.74
CA ILE A 124 30.61 -11.43 2.53
C ILE A 124 31.63 -12.48 3.00
N GLN A 125 31.14 -13.67 3.34
CA GLN A 125 31.94 -14.83 3.78
C GLN A 125 31.35 -16.07 3.11
N PRO A 126 31.74 -16.38 1.87
CA PRO A 126 31.26 -17.59 1.20
C PRO A 126 31.78 -18.82 1.94
N VAL A 127 30.95 -19.85 2.01
CA VAL A 127 31.31 -21.17 2.54
C VAL A 127 31.57 -22.14 1.40
N GLU A 128 32.27 -23.23 1.69
CA GLU A 128 32.44 -24.33 0.75
C GLU A 128 31.12 -25.01 0.46
N ASP A 129 30.97 -25.54 -0.76
CA ASP A 129 29.66 -26.05 -1.21
C ASP A 129 29.15 -27.19 -0.34
N SER A 130 30.04 -28.03 0.21
CA SER A 130 29.66 -29.12 1.12
C SER A 130 29.18 -28.65 2.50
N GLU A 131 29.46 -27.40 2.88
CA GLU A 131 29.14 -26.83 4.20
C GLU A 131 27.91 -25.93 4.19
N ILE A 132 27.37 -25.61 3.00
CA ILE A 132 26.22 -24.72 2.85
C ILE A 132 25.05 -25.20 3.71
N LYS A 133 24.59 -24.30 4.59
CA LYS A 133 23.30 -24.39 5.25
C LYS A 133 22.30 -23.57 4.46
N PHE A 134 21.13 -24.12 4.20
CA PHE A 134 20.13 -23.44 3.39
C PHE A 134 18.72 -23.54 3.93
N ARG A 135 17.83 -22.69 3.40
CA ARG A 135 16.38 -22.81 3.56
C ARG A 135 15.65 -22.60 2.25
N GLY A 136 14.50 -23.25 2.12
CA GLY A 136 13.51 -22.94 1.10
C GLY A 136 12.49 -21.93 1.62
N SER A 137 12.09 -20.98 0.77
CA SER A 137 11.09 -19.96 1.06
C SER A 137 10.11 -19.83 -0.10
N CYS A 138 8.85 -19.54 0.20
CA CYS A 138 7.82 -19.33 -0.82
C CYS A 138 6.93 -18.13 -0.46
N VAL A 139 6.78 -17.22 -1.41
CA VAL A 139 5.80 -16.12 -1.36
C VAL A 139 4.79 -16.34 -2.47
N ARG A 140 3.51 -16.33 -2.13
CA ARG A 140 2.44 -16.69 -3.06
C ARG A 140 1.23 -15.79 -2.93
N ASP A 141 0.71 -15.33 -4.05
CA ASP A 141 -0.62 -14.73 -4.18
C ASP A 141 -1.40 -15.38 -5.32
N GLY A 142 -2.74 -15.43 -5.18
CA GLY A 142 -3.63 -16.16 -6.07
C GLY A 142 -4.20 -17.43 -5.44
N LYS A 143 -5.17 -18.04 -6.11
CA LYS A 143 -5.81 -19.29 -5.68
C LYS A 143 -4.97 -20.48 -6.13
N HIS A 144 -4.62 -21.34 -5.17
CA HIS A 144 -3.82 -22.54 -5.41
C HIS A 144 -4.31 -23.64 -4.47
N LYS A 145 -4.30 -24.89 -4.92
CA LYS A 145 -4.63 -26.07 -4.09
C LYS A 145 -3.63 -26.26 -2.93
N TYR A 146 -2.39 -25.84 -3.12
CA TYR A 146 -1.29 -25.95 -2.16
C TYR A 146 -0.94 -24.61 -1.49
N ASN A 147 -0.25 -24.66 -0.35
CA ASN A 147 0.18 -23.48 0.41
C ASN A 147 1.69 -23.22 0.26
N SER A 148 2.15 -22.07 0.76
CA SER A 148 3.57 -21.68 0.68
C SER A 148 4.50 -22.64 1.40
N GLN A 149 4.07 -23.24 2.52
CA GLN A 149 4.86 -24.20 3.28
C GLN A 149 5.07 -25.50 2.50
N THR A 150 4.04 -25.98 1.79
CA THR A 150 4.15 -27.16 0.90
C THR A 150 5.19 -26.93 -0.19
N ILE A 151 5.19 -25.75 -0.82
CA ILE A 151 6.18 -25.39 -1.84
C ILE A 151 7.58 -25.28 -1.24
N ALA A 152 7.73 -24.61 -0.09
CA ALA A 152 9.02 -24.47 0.57
C ALA A 152 9.61 -25.85 0.97
N GLY A 153 8.78 -26.77 1.44
CA GLY A 153 9.18 -28.14 1.76
C GLY A 153 9.62 -28.94 0.53
N GLU A 154 8.87 -28.84 -0.57
CA GLU A 154 9.24 -29.46 -1.84
C GLU A 154 10.58 -28.93 -2.38
N VAL A 155 10.76 -27.61 -2.38
CA VAL A 155 12.03 -26.97 -2.79
C VAL A 155 13.17 -27.46 -1.90
N GLY A 156 12.96 -27.50 -0.58
CA GLY A 156 13.93 -28.05 0.37
C GLY A 156 14.32 -29.50 0.05
N ALA A 157 13.33 -30.36 -0.20
CA ALA A 157 13.56 -31.76 -0.54
C ALA A 157 14.40 -31.91 -1.82
N ARG A 158 14.11 -31.15 -2.87
CA ARG A 158 14.85 -31.20 -4.14
C ARG A 158 16.29 -30.70 -4.01
N VAL A 159 16.53 -29.68 -3.18
CA VAL A 159 17.90 -29.17 -2.93
C VAL A 159 18.72 -30.16 -2.09
N VAL A 160 18.12 -30.78 -1.06
CA VAL A 160 18.76 -31.87 -0.30
C VAL A 160 19.09 -33.05 -1.20
N GLU A 161 18.15 -33.46 -2.07
CA GLU A 161 18.35 -34.55 -3.02
C GLU A 161 19.49 -34.26 -4.01
N LYS A 162 19.64 -33.00 -4.45
CA LYS A 162 20.65 -32.61 -5.43
C LYS A 162 22.05 -32.42 -4.83
N PHE A 163 22.15 -31.83 -3.64
CA PHE A 163 23.44 -31.40 -3.07
C PHE A 163 23.80 -32.01 -1.71
N GLY A 164 22.84 -32.59 -1.00
CA GLY A 164 23.04 -33.04 0.38
C GLY A 164 23.24 -31.92 1.40
N TRP A 165 22.94 -30.66 1.05
CA TRP A 165 23.08 -29.52 1.95
C TRP A 165 22.21 -29.62 3.20
N ASN A 166 22.68 -29.03 4.29
CA ASN A 166 21.97 -29.04 5.55
C ASN A 166 20.85 -28.00 5.57
N VAL A 167 19.63 -28.41 5.90
CA VAL A 167 18.52 -27.47 6.07
C VAL A 167 18.63 -26.78 7.42
N ASN A 168 18.64 -25.44 7.42
CA ASN A 168 18.56 -24.63 8.64
C ASN A 168 17.62 -23.44 8.40
N LEU A 169 16.54 -23.34 9.18
CA LEU A 169 15.50 -22.32 8.96
C LEU A 169 15.86 -20.95 9.57
N THR A 170 16.81 -20.92 10.50
CA THR A 170 17.19 -19.73 11.29
C THR A 170 18.59 -19.24 10.97
N GLU A 171 19.57 -20.15 10.86
CA GLU A 171 20.98 -19.88 10.61
C GLU A 171 21.41 -20.55 9.30
N PHE A 172 21.09 -19.89 8.20
CA PHE A 172 21.40 -20.34 6.84
C PHE A 172 22.33 -19.36 6.14
N ASP A 173 23.09 -19.89 5.18
CA ASP A 173 23.96 -19.14 4.27
C ASP A 173 23.20 -18.77 2.98
N VAL A 174 22.34 -19.69 2.53
CA VAL A 174 21.60 -19.61 1.27
C VAL A 174 20.09 -19.67 1.51
N GLU A 175 19.34 -18.73 0.94
CA GLU A 175 17.88 -18.80 0.87
C GLU A 175 17.43 -18.99 -0.57
N VAL A 176 16.73 -20.10 -0.83
CA VAL A 176 16.10 -20.39 -2.12
C VAL A 176 14.67 -19.88 -2.08
N VAL A 177 14.39 -18.82 -2.82
CA VAL A 177 13.09 -18.13 -2.80
C VAL A 177 12.31 -18.48 -4.05
N VAL A 178 11.08 -18.96 -3.87
CA VAL A 178 10.08 -19.11 -4.93
C VAL A 178 9.00 -18.03 -4.77
N VAL A 179 8.75 -17.26 -5.82
CA VAL A 179 7.71 -16.23 -5.85
C VAL A 179 6.67 -16.61 -6.88
N ILE A 180 5.45 -16.86 -6.42
CA ILE A 180 4.32 -17.27 -7.25
C ILE A 180 3.27 -16.16 -7.25
N PHE A 181 2.85 -15.75 -8.44
CA PHE A 181 1.80 -14.78 -8.64
C PHE A 181 0.79 -15.34 -9.63
N TYR A 182 -0.31 -15.88 -9.13
CA TYR A 182 -1.25 -16.69 -9.90
C TYR A 182 -0.51 -17.85 -10.58
N LYS A 183 -0.62 -17.98 -11.90
CA LYS A 183 0.04 -19.03 -12.67
C LYS A 183 1.54 -18.77 -12.91
N PHE A 184 2.00 -17.56 -12.68
CA PHE A 184 3.39 -17.19 -12.94
C PHE A 184 4.28 -17.52 -11.75
N MET A 185 5.46 -18.07 -12.01
CA MET A 185 6.45 -18.46 -11.01
C MET A 185 7.84 -18.01 -11.42
N VAL A 186 8.58 -17.45 -10.47
CA VAL A 186 10.04 -17.30 -10.55
C VAL A 186 10.69 -17.86 -9.30
N ALA A 187 11.91 -18.38 -9.44
CA ALA A 187 12.72 -18.88 -8.34
C ALA A 187 14.16 -18.38 -8.46
N GLY A 188 14.83 -18.17 -7.33
CA GLY A 188 16.23 -17.77 -7.29
C GLY A 188 16.88 -17.93 -5.92
N ILE A 189 18.20 -17.81 -5.88
CA ILE A 189 18.99 -17.73 -4.65
C ILE A 189 19.07 -16.28 -4.21
N ALA A 190 18.65 -15.96 -2.99
CA ALA A 190 18.80 -14.61 -2.44
C ALA A 190 20.28 -14.22 -2.32
N LEU A 191 20.64 -13.03 -2.81
CA LEU A 191 22.00 -12.50 -2.76
C LEU A 191 22.22 -11.52 -1.58
N ALA A 192 21.17 -11.25 -0.81
CA ALA A 192 21.26 -10.44 0.40
C ALA A 192 21.91 -11.23 1.54
N ASP A 193 22.63 -10.54 2.42
CA ASP A 193 23.23 -11.16 3.61
C ASP A 193 22.12 -11.72 4.53
N PRO A 194 22.06 -13.06 4.75
CA PRO A 194 21.02 -13.70 5.53
C PRO A 194 20.99 -13.22 6.99
N ARG A 195 22.12 -12.76 7.53
CA ARG A 195 22.24 -12.23 8.89
C ARG A 195 21.51 -10.90 9.08
N LYS A 196 21.20 -10.19 7.99
CA LYS A 196 20.44 -8.93 7.98
C LYS A 196 18.96 -9.14 7.68
N VAL A 197 18.54 -10.37 7.40
CA VAL A 197 17.14 -10.69 7.13
C VAL A 197 16.34 -10.58 8.42
N GLN A 198 15.23 -9.86 8.37
CA GLN A 198 14.26 -9.82 9.47
C GLN A 198 13.06 -10.67 9.05
N PHE A 199 12.83 -11.78 9.74
CA PHE A 199 11.79 -12.79 9.45
C PHE A 199 10.34 -12.28 9.53
N ARG A 200 10.13 -10.98 9.77
CA ARG A 200 8.79 -10.35 9.83
C ARG A 200 8.16 -10.18 8.44
N ASN A 201 8.96 -10.08 7.38
CA ASN A 201 8.49 -9.94 6.01
C ASN A 201 8.79 -11.22 5.20
N ARG A 202 7.90 -11.57 4.28
CA ARG A 202 8.06 -12.78 3.44
C ARG A 202 8.97 -12.56 2.22
N LEU A 203 9.18 -11.31 1.80
CA LEU A 203 10.21 -10.94 0.82
C LEU A 203 11.37 -10.25 1.55
N ALA A 204 12.58 -10.41 1.00
CA ALA A 204 13.82 -9.89 1.57
C ALA A 204 13.70 -8.41 1.95
N ASN A 205 14.33 -8.07 3.08
CA ASN A 205 14.36 -6.70 3.55
C ASN A 205 15.43 -5.92 2.81
N GLU A 206 15.08 -4.69 2.50
CA GLU A 206 16.03 -3.73 1.95
C GLU A 206 16.85 -3.13 3.10
N THR A 207 18.17 -3.01 2.89
CA THR A 207 19.07 -2.43 3.88
C THR A 207 18.76 -0.95 4.04
N ARG A 208 18.70 -0.46 5.29
CA ARG A 208 18.43 0.94 5.64
C ARG A 208 19.64 1.59 6.27
N SER A 209 20.80 1.47 5.63
CA SER A 209 22.11 1.90 6.17
C SER A 209 22.15 3.39 6.52
N SER A 210 21.36 4.21 5.84
CA SER A 210 21.28 5.65 6.09
C SER A 210 20.44 6.05 7.31
N LEU A 211 19.78 5.10 8.00
CA LEU A 211 18.90 5.38 9.14
C LEU A 211 19.43 4.67 10.40
N ALA A 212 19.83 5.42 11.42
CA ALA A 212 20.26 4.88 12.71
C ALA A 212 19.12 4.18 13.46
N ASP A 213 17.93 4.77 13.48
CA ASP A 213 16.71 4.19 14.01
C ASP A 213 15.66 4.09 12.90
N SER A 214 15.46 2.87 12.42
CA SER A 214 14.43 2.54 11.42
C SER A 214 13.18 1.91 12.04
N GLN A 215 13.12 1.74 13.38
CA GLN A 215 12.01 1.11 14.08
C GLN A 215 10.86 2.09 14.26
N TYR A 216 9.97 2.14 13.27
CA TYR A 216 8.73 2.90 13.34
C TYR A 216 7.61 2.16 12.59
N VAL A 217 6.36 2.49 12.90
CA VAL A 217 5.15 1.73 12.46
C VAL A 217 5.03 1.67 10.93
N SER A 218 5.50 2.70 10.25
CA SER A 218 5.55 2.80 8.78
C SER A 218 6.81 3.54 8.37
N THR A 219 7.68 2.88 7.60
CA THR A 219 8.88 3.50 7.03
C THR A 219 8.96 3.15 5.56
N LEU A 220 8.97 4.16 4.69
CA LEU A 220 9.13 4.00 3.24
C LEU A 220 10.42 3.23 2.93
N ARG A 221 10.43 2.41 1.87
CA ARG A 221 11.65 1.73 1.43
C ARG A 221 12.59 2.71 0.70
N PRO A 222 13.92 2.67 0.93
CA PRO A 222 14.86 3.54 0.21
C PRO A 222 14.75 3.45 -1.32
N SER A 223 14.52 2.27 -1.88
CA SER A 223 14.28 2.04 -3.31
C SER A 223 13.04 2.79 -3.83
N THR A 224 11.99 2.86 -3.00
CA THR A 224 10.80 3.66 -3.33
C THR A 224 11.10 5.15 -3.24
N ALA A 225 11.89 5.59 -2.26
CA ALA A 225 12.36 6.98 -2.18
C ALA A 225 13.20 7.38 -3.41
N TYR A 226 14.10 6.50 -3.86
CA TYR A 226 14.89 6.71 -5.08
C TYR A 226 14.00 6.86 -6.32
N LEU A 227 13.04 5.96 -6.50
CA LEU A 227 12.11 6.02 -7.64
C LEU A 227 11.23 7.28 -7.61
N MET A 228 10.76 7.70 -6.43
CA MET A 228 10.05 8.97 -6.28
C MET A 228 10.94 10.18 -6.62
N LEU A 229 12.23 10.14 -6.27
CA LEU A 229 13.20 11.18 -6.60
C LEU A 229 13.50 11.28 -8.10
N GLN A 230 13.50 10.14 -8.83
CA GLN A 230 13.60 10.14 -10.28
C GLN A 230 12.36 10.79 -10.92
N LEU A 231 11.15 10.43 -10.46
CA LEU A 231 9.90 11.07 -10.90
C LEU A 231 9.84 12.57 -10.60
N ALA A 232 10.52 13.00 -9.53
CA ALA A 232 10.60 14.41 -9.15
C ALA A 232 11.42 15.23 -10.16
N GLN A 233 12.26 14.62 -11.00
CA GLN A 233 13.11 15.34 -11.96
C GLN A 233 13.85 16.51 -11.29
N HIS A 234 14.54 16.19 -10.19
CA HIS A 234 15.33 17.14 -9.43
C HIS A 234 16.54 17.62 -10.26
N LYS A 235 17.05 18.79 -9.90
CA LYS A 235 18.29 19.37 -10.42
C LYS A 235 19.25 19.63 -9.26
N TYR A 236 20.53 19.78 -9.58
CA TYR A 236 21.52 20.20 -8.59
C TYR A 236 21.13 21.57 -8.01
N GLY A 237 21.14 21.68 -6.68
CA GLY A 237 20.75 22.88 -5.94
C GLY A 237 19.26 22.99 -5.63
N ASP A 238 18.40 22.06 -6.10
CA ASP A 238 16.98 22.08 -5.78
C ASP A 238 16.73 21.92 -4.27
N VAL A 239 15.72 22.64 -3.77
CA VAL A 239 15.14 22.43 -2.44
C VAL A 239 14.06 21.36 -2.51
N VAL A 240 14.28 20.24 -1.82
CA VAL A 240 13.38 19.09 -1.76
C VAL A 240 12.63 19.07 -0.43
N LEU A 241 11.30 19.02 -0.45
CA LEU A 241 10.47 19.01 0.74
C LEU A 241 9.72 17.68 0.92
N ASP A 242 9.84 17.10 2.11
CA ASP A 242 8.86 16.15 2.65
C ASP A 242 8.21 16.76 3.89
N SER A 243 6.97 17.24 3.76
CA SER A 243 6.30 17.96 4.83
C SER A 243 5.66 17.05 5.89
N MET A 244 5.67 15.73 5.68
CA MET A 244 5.12 14.71 6.58
C MET A 244 6.09 13.54 6.68
N CYS A 245 7.34 13.84 7.04
CA CYS A 245 8.48 12.96 6.77
C CYS A 245 8.60 11.74 7.67
N GLY A 246 7.77 11.61 8.71
CA GLY A 246 7.91 10.57 9.72
C GLY A 246 9.33 10.58 10.29
N ILE A 247 10.06 9.46 10.11
CA ILE A 247 11.44 9.32 10.58
C ILE A 247 12.51 9.83 9.58
N GLY A 248 12.12 10.61 8.57
CA GLY A 248 13.03 11.33 7.69
C GLY A 248 13.55 10.56 6.48
N THR A 249 12.92 9.45 6.07
CA THR A 249 13.45 8.59 4.99
C THR A 249 13.61 9.32 3.66
N LEU A 250 12.58 10.00 3.16
CA LEU A 250 12.65 10.72 1.87
C LEU A 250 13.71 11.83 1.85
N PRO A 251 13.77 12.77 2.82
CA PRO A 251 14.78 13.83 2.77
C PRO A 251 16.21 13.29 2.91
N ILE A 252 16.43 12.30 3.78
CA ILE A 252 17.74 11.65 3.96
C ILE A 252 18.18 10.94 2.66
N CYS A 253 17.29 10.14 2.07
CA CYS A 253 17.56 9.46 0.80
C CYS A 253 17.78 10.45 -0.36
N SER A 254 17.09 11.59 -0.36
CA SER A 254 17.26 12.61 -1.41
C SER A 254 18.68 13.17 -1.41
N ALA A 255 19.21 13.53 -0.24
CA ALA A 255 20.61 13.96 -0.14
C ALA A 255 21.59 12.83 -0.48
N ASP A 256 21.38 11.62 0.05
CA ASP A 256 22.28 10.47 -0.21
C ASP A 256 22.35 10.10 -1.69
N PHE A 257 21.21 9.96 -2.37
CA PHE A 257 21.18 9.50 -3.76
C PHE A 257 21.62 10.55 -4.79
N THR A 258 21.72 11.81 -4.37
CA THR A 258 22.22 12.91 -5.21
C THR A 258 23.65 13.30 -4.87
N ASN A 259 24.32 12.55 -3.98
CA ASN A 259 25.63 12.88 -3.45
C ASN A 259 25.66 14.33 -2.91
N ASP A 260 24.70 14.66 -2.05
CA ASP A 260 24.50 15.99 -1.45
C ASP A 260 24.23 17.11 -2.49
N GLY A 261 23.72 16.73 -3.67
CA GLY A 261 23.39 17.65 -4.76
C GLY A 261 22.08 18.43 -4.57
N VAL A 262 21.28 18.12 -3.54
CA VAL A 262 20.04 18.83 -3.20
C VAL A 262 20.05 19.22 -1.72
N TYR A 263 19.28 20.24 -1.37
CA TYR A 263 19.03 20.57 0.04
C TYR A 263 17.64 20.06 0.44
N ALA A 264 17.57 19.12 1.36
CA ALA A 264 16.32 18.46 1.72
C ALA A 264 15.76 18.96 3.07
N LEU A 265 14.47 19.27 3.08
CA LEU A 265 13.71 19.67 4.24
C LEU A 265 12.71 18.58 4.59
N GLY A 266 12.79 18.07 5.81
CA GLY A 266 11.78 17.20 6.39
C GLY A 266 10.99 17.94 7.45
N GLY A 267 9.69 17.70 7.55
CA GLY A 267 9.03 17.99 8.81
C GLY A 267 7.86 17.11 9.14
N GLU A 268 7.54 17.11 10.42
CA GLU A 268 6.62 16.15 11.03
C GLU A 268 5.97 16.80 12.26
N LEU A 269 4.69 16.53 12.49
CA LEU A 269 3.92 17.13 13.57
C LEU A 269 4.19 16.41 14.89
N ASP A 270 4.29 15.08 14.83
CA ASP A 270 4.44 14.22 15.99
C ASP A 270 5.89 14.22 16.51
N GLU A 271 6.04 14.38 17.83
CA GLU A 271 7.34 14.54 18.49
C GLU A 271 8.24 13.31 18.37
N LEU A 272 7.66 12.12 18.50
CA LEU A 272 8.41 10.87 18.44
C LEU A 272 9.06 10.62 17.07
N PRO A 273 8.32 10.62 15.93
CA PRO A 273 8.94 10.43 14.62
C PRO A 273 9.86 11.60 14.23
N SER A 274 9.52 12.86 14.55
CA SER A 274 10.41 13.99 14.28
C SER A 274 11.74 13.89 15.06
N GLY A 275 11.71 13.47 16.32
CA GLY A 275 12.92 13.20 17.10
C GLY A 275 13.80 12.11 16.47
N LYS A 276 13.20 11.01 15.99
CA LYS A 276 13.91 9.96 15.25
C LYS A 276 14.49 10.47 13.92
N ALA A 277 13.75 11.30 13.20
CA ALA A 277 14.23 11.93 11.96
C ALA A 277 15.46 12.80 12.22
N GLY A 278 15.45 13.61 13.29
CA GLY A 278 16.61 14.39 13.72
C GLY A 278 17.82 13.50 14.01
N GLN A 279 17.66 12.41 14.76
CA GLN A 279 18.74 11.44 15.01
C GLN A 279 19.27 10.79 13.73
N ASN A 280 18.37 10.41 12.81
CA ASN A 280 18.75 9.79 11.55
C ASN A 280 19.56 10.73 10.66
N VAL A 281 19.25 12.03 10.64
CA VAL A 281 20.04 13.03 9.91
C VAL A 281 21.46 13.15 10.47
N LEU A 282 21.64 13.06 11.79
CA LEU A 282 22.94 13.17 12.45
C LEU A 282 23.88 11.99 12.20
N THR A 283 23.44 10.93 11.52
CA THR A 283 24.30 9.78 11.17
C THR A 283 25.49 10.15 10.30
N ARG A 284 25.37 11.22 9.49
CA ARG A 284 26.48 11.85 8.78
C ARG A 284 26.15 13.31 8.46
N PRO A 285 27.13 14.22 8.38
CA PRO A 285 26.91 15.57 7.86
C PRO A 285 26.38 15.52 6.42
N ARG A 286 25.25 16.20 6.18
CA ARG A 286 24.56 16.25 4.87
C ARG A 286 23.62 17.48 4.83
N PRO A 287 23.23 18.00 3.67
CA PRO A 287 22.33 19.15 3.52
C PRO A 287 20.86 18.74 3.76
N VAL A 288 20.56 18.31 4.99
CA VAL A 288 19.22 17.90 5.39
C VAL A 288 18.86 18.55 6.72
N ASP A 289 17.72 19.25 6.77
CA ASP A 289 17.17 19.80 8.00
C ASP A 289 15.80 19.24 8.31
N ILE A 290 15.55 18.97 9.60
CA ILE A 290 14.28 18.44 10.11
C ILE A 290 13.65 19.48 11.05
N ALA A 291 12.39 19.80 10.81
CA ALA A 291 11.61 20.68 11.66
C ALA A 291 10.33 20.02 12.16
N ARG A 292 9.92 20.34 13.39
CA ARG A 292 8.58 20.01 13.88
C ARG A 292 7.61 21.08 13.41
N TRP A 293 6.63 20.73 12.58
CA TRP A 293 5.64 21.68 12.06
C TRP A 293 4.28 21.05 11.76
N ASP A 294 3.30 21.90 11.48
CA ASP A 294 1.99 21.49 10.99
C ASP A 294 1.95 21.63 9.47
N SER A 295 1.87 20.51 8.76
CA SER A 295 1.78 20.45 7.29
C SER A 295 0.59 21.21 6.70
N THR A 296 -0.43 21.54 7.50
CA THR A 296 -1.56 22.35 7.07
C THR A 296 -1.29 23.86 7.12
N ARG A 297 -0.13 24.27 7.66
CA ARG A 297 0.37 25.66 7.78
C ARG A 297 1.91 25.65 7.80
N LEU A 298 2.52 25.51 6.63
CA LEU A 298 3.97 25.39 6.51
C LEU A 298 4.68 26.71 6.87
N PRO A 299 5.72 26.70 7.72
CA PRO A 299 6.51 27.88 8.05
C PRO A 299 7.52 28.23 6.94
N LEU A 300 7.13 28.05 5.68
CA LEU A 300 7.93 28.30 4.49
C LEU A 300 7.29 29.41 3.66
N ARG A 301 8.14 30.20 2.98
CA ARG A 301 7.69 31.25 2.07
C ARG A 301 6.98 30.63 0.86
N SER A 302 6.12 31.41 0.21
CA SER A 302 5.54 30.98 -1.06
C SER A 302 6.65 30.84 -2.11
N HIS A 303 6.52 29.87 -3.02
CA HIS A 303 7.46 29.63 -4.12
C HIS A 303 8.93 29.47 -3.68
N SER A 304 9.17 28.80 -2.55
CA SER A 304 10.52 28.55 -2.01
C SER A 304 11.00 27.10 -2.14
N VAL A 305 10.17 26.21 -2.69
CA VAL A 305 10.46 24.76 -2.80
C VAL A 305 10.42 24.35 -4.26
N ASP A 306 11.45 23.65 -4.71
CA ASP A 306 11.57 23.17 -6.09
C ASP A 306 10.84 21.85 -6.27
N ARG A 307 11.03 20.91 -5.33
CA ARG A 307 10.47 19.56 -5.40
C ARG A 307 9.80 19.17 -4.09
N VAL A 308 8.66 18.50 -4.20
CA VAL A 308 7.98 17.91 -3.05
C VAL A 308 7.93 16.40 -3.24
N MET A 309 8.29 15.64 -2.21
CA MET A 309 8.12 14.19 -2.20
C MET A 309 7.51 13.78 -0.87
N ILE A 310 6.37 13.10 -0.90
CA ILE A 310 5.67 12.74 0.33
C ILE A 310 5.07 11.34 0.23
N ASP A 311 5.35 10.53 1.26
CA ASP A 311 4.60 9.32 1.58
C ASP A 311 3.37 9.68 2.43
N MET A 312 2.23 9.96 1.77
CA MET A 312 1.08 10.58 2.44
C MET A 312 0.47 9.66 3.51
N PRO A 313 0.06 10.15 4.70
CA PRO A 313 -0.41 9.28 5.78
C PRO A 313 -1.68 8.50 5.41
N PHE A 314 -1.60 7.17 5.40
CA PHE A 314 -2.63 6.34 4.77
C PHE A 314 -3.95 6.19 5.55
N GLY A 315 -4.02 6.58 6.83
CA GLY A 315 -5.20 6.34 7.67
C GLY A 315 -5.44 4.86 8.01
N VAL A 316 -4.46 3.99 7.73
CA VAL A 316 -4.49 2.53 7.99
C VAL A 316 -3.67 2.17 9.23
N ARG A 317 -2.47 2.77 9.38
CA ARG A 317 -1.58 2.60 10.53
C ARG A 317 -1.37 3.89 11.33
N CYS A 318 -1.47 5.04 10.66
CA CYS A 318 -1.41 6.38 11.26
C CYS A 318 -2.59 7.23 10.74
N GLY A 319 -3.33 7.87 11.65
CA GLY A 319 -4.52 8.68 11.35
C GLY A 319 -5.80 7.88 11.07
N ASN A 320 -6.89 8.56 10.67
CA ASN A 320 -8.11 7.92 10.17
C ASN A 320 -8.61 8.57 8.86
N GLN A 321 -9.31 7.79 8.02
CA GLN A 321 -9.75 8.23 6.69
C GLN A 321 -10.62 9.51 6.71
N ARG A 322 -11.32 9.79 7.82
CA ARG A 322 -12.12 11.02 7.98
C ARG A 322 -11.26 12.25 8.28
N GLN A 323 -10.20 12.10 9.07
CA GLN A 323 -9.22 13.15 9.33
C GLN A 323 -8.47 13.49 8.04
N ASN A 324 -8.06 12.49 7.27
CA ASN A 324 -7.39 12.70 5.97
C ASN A 324 -8.27 13.51 5.00
N ASN A 325 -9.57 13.22 4.91
CA ASN A 325 -10.49 14.00 4.06
C ASN A 325 -10.58 15.49 4.44
N LYS A 326 -10.32 15.85 5.71
CA LYS A 326 -10.32 17.25 6.17
C LYS A 326 -8.94 17.89 6.08
N MET A 327 -7.89 17.12 6.35
CA MET A 327 -6.51 17.59 6.39
C MET A 327 -5.95 17.80 4.99
N TYR A 328 -6.15 16.84 4.08
CA TYR A 328 -5.51 16.84 2.77
C TYR A 328 -5.77 18.14 2.01
N PRO A 329 -7.00 18.67 1.88
CA PRO A 329 -7.22 19.94 1.17
C PRO A 329 -6.37 21.10 1.69
N LYS A 330 -6.14 21.17 3.01
CA LYS A 330 -5.28 22.21 3.62
C LYS A 330 -3.81 21.97 3.31
N VAL A 331 -3.35 20.72 3.42
CA VAL A 331 -1.98 20.33 3.07
C VAL A 331 -1.69 20.64 1.61
N PHE A 332 -2.53 20.18 0.69
CA PHE A 332 -2.34 20.44 -0.74
C PHE A 332 -2.33 21.93 -1.08
N LYS A 333 -3.15 22.75 -0.41
CA LYS A 333 -3.12 24.20 -0.56
C LYS A 333 -1.76 24.78 -0.15
N GLU A 334 -1.20 24.33 0.98
CA GLU A 334 0.12 24.75 1.43
C GLU A 334 1.24 24.25 0.53
N LEU A 335 1.18 23.00 0.06
CA LEU A 335 2.14 22.44 -0.88
C LEU A 335 2.19 23.27 -2.16
N LEU A 336 1.03 23.59 -2.75
CA LEU A 336 0.98 24.44 -3.95
C LEU A 336 1.42 25.89 -3.69
N ARG A 337 1.22 26.40 -2.48
CA ARG A 337 1.70 27.73 -2.09
C ARG A 337 3.23 27.79 -2.04
N VAL A 338 3.87 26.79 -1.42
CA VAL A 338 5.33 26.77 -1.23
C VAL A 338 6.08 26.32 -2.48
N LEU A 339 5.45 25.54 -3.35
CA LEU A 339 6.03 25.07 -4.59
C LEU A 339 6.27 26.23 -5.56
N ARG A 340 7.44 26.26 -6.20
CA ARG A 340 7.75 27.22 -7.27
C ARG A 340 6.84 27.00 -8.48
N PRO A 341 6.66 28.01 -9.36
CA PRO A 341 5.84 27.87 -10.57
C PRO A 341 6.26 26.71 -11.48
N ASP A 342 7.56 26.42 -11.56
CA ASP A 342 8.16 25.30 -12.30
C ASP A 342 8.41 24.07 -11.42
N GLY A 343 7.92 24.09 -10.18
CA GLY A 343 8.12 23.03 -9.21
C GLY A 343 7.23 21.81 -9.47
N ARG A 344 7.61 20.69 -8.87
CA ARG A 344 6.94 19.40 -9.04
C ARG A 344 6.75 18.69 -7.70
N ALA A 345 5.59 18.08 -7.49
CA ALA A 345 5.32 17.24 -6.33
C ALA A 345 5.05 15.78 -6.75
N VAL A 346 5.69 14.84 -6.05
CA VAL A 346 5.53 13.39 -6.21
C VAL A 346 4.94 12.82 -4.93
N LEU A 347 3.71 12.31 -5.03
CA LEU A 347 2.91 11.98 -3.85
C LEU A 347 2.48 10.52 -3.91
N LEU A 348 2.90 9.76 -2.92
CA LEU A 348 2.45 8.38 -2.75
C LEU A 348 1.16 8.36 -1.94
N VAL A 349 0.08 7.83 -2.53
CA VAL A 349 -1.27 7.81 -1.95
C VAL A 349 -1.96 6.47 -2.15
N MET A 350 -2.45 5.87 -1.06
CA MET A 350 -3.16 4.57 -1.12
C MET A 350 -4.61 4.68 -1.63
N SER A 351 -5.23 5.86 -1.51
CA SER A 351 -6.62 6.08 -1.91
C SER A 351 -6.73 7.11 -3.03
N LYS A 352 -6.79 6.61 -4.28
CA LYS A 352 -7.06 7.42 -5.49
C LYS A 352 -8.27 8.34 -5.34
N LYS A 353 -9.35 7.83 -4.73
CA LYS A 353 -10.57 8.61 -4.49
C LYS A 353 -10.33 9.79 -3.55
N LEU A 354 -9.53 9.57 -2.51
CA LEU A 354 -9.23 10.61 -1.52
C LEU A 354 -8.30 11.66 -2.10
N PHE A 355 -7.27 11.23 -2.86
CA PHE A 355 -6.44 12.14 -3.65
C PHE A 355 -7.30 13.03 -4.56
N LYS A 356 -8.03 12.43 -5.51
CA LYS A 356 -8.87 13.18 -6.47
C LYS A 356 -9.87 14.12 -5.79
N GLY A 357 -10.46 13.69 -4.67
CA GLY A 357 -11.38 14.52 -3.90
C GLY A 357 -10.72 15.68 -3.15
N ALA A 358 -9.47 15.53 -2.72
CA ALA A 358 -8.73 16.58 -2.01
C ALA A 358 -8.17 17.65 -2.96
N VAL A 359 -7.85 17.25 -4.20
CA VAL A 359 -7.19 18.15 -5.15
C VAL A 359 -8.15 18.79 -6.16
N LYS A 360 -9.35 18.25 -6.42
CA LYS A 360 -10.27 18.66 -7.51
C LYS A 360 -10.45 20.17 -7.78
N ASP A 361 -10.40 21.02 -6.76
CA ASP A 361 -10.68 22.46 -6.86
C ASP A 361 -9.38 23.31 -6.76
N LEU A 362 -8.21 22.69 -6.85
CA LEU A 362 -6.91 23.36 -6.69
C LEU A 362 -6.27 23.64 -8.06
N PRO A 363 -5.42 24.68 -8.17
CA PRO A 363 -4.77 25.09 -9.41
C PRO A 363 -3.49 24.28 -9.66
N PHE A 364 -3.64 23.02 -10.07
CA PHE A 364 -2.53 22.12 -10.40
C PHE A 364 -2.91 21.22 -11.56
N ARG A 365 -1.93 20.60 -12.20
CA ARG A 365 -2.12 19.55 -13.20
C ARG A 365 -1.53 18.23 -12.71
N VAL A 366 -2.20 17.12 -13.00
CA VAL A 366 -1.61 15.77 -12.85
C VAL A 366 -0.83 15.46 -14.12
N VAL A 367 0.50 15.39 -14.02
CA VAL A 367 1.40 15.10 -15.14
C VAL A 367 1.55 13.60 -15.36
N ALA A 368 1.54 12.82 -14.27
CA ALA A 368 1.59 11.37 -14.34
C ALA A 368 0.84 10.72 -13.16
N GLU A 369 0.30 9.53 -13.40
CA GLU A 369 -0.32 8.66 -12.40
C GLU A 369 0.23 7.24 -12.58
N HIS A 370 0.97 6.75 -11.58
CA HIS A 370 1.53 5.40 -11.58
C HIS A 370 0.88 4.55 -10.50
N MET A 371 0.22 3.46 -10.88
CA MET A 371 -0.34 2.52 -9.92
C MET A 371 0.76 1.58 -9.41
N VAL A 372 0.93 1.47 -8.10
CA VAL A 372 2.03 0.73 -7.48
C VAL A 372 1.55 -0.23 -6.38
N SER A 373 2.38 -1.24 -6.06
CA SER A 373 2.16 -2.11 -4.90
C SER A 373 3.23 -1.90 -3.83
N ILE A 374 2.82 -1.47 -2.64
CA ILE A 374 3.73 -1.20 -1.52
C ILE A 374 3.38 -2.11 -0.35
N GLY A 375 4.32 -3.00 -0.02
CA GLY A 375 4.13 -3.98 1.06
C GLY A 375 2.91 -4.89 0.83
N GLY A 376 2.55 -5.12 -0.44
CA GLY A 376 1.36 -5.87 -0.85
C GLY A 376 0.04 -5.12 -0.70
N LEU A 377 0.08 -3.79 -0.59
CA LEU A 377 -1.09 -2.93 -0.66
C LEU A 377 -1.04 -2.09 -1.93
N GLY A 378 -2.18 -1.97 -2.61
CA GLY A 378 -2.26 -1.15 -3.81
C GLY A 378 -2.39 0.34 -3.50
N GLY A 379 -1.52 1.14 -4.12
CA GLY A 379 -1.54 2.59 -4.05
C GLY A 379 -1.24 3.23 -5.41
N GLY A 380 -1.10 4.55 -5.43
CA GLY A 380 -0.67 5.28 -6.61
C GLY A 380 0.33 6.37 -6.26
N ILE A 381 1.30 6.58 -7.13
CA ILE A 381 2.20 7.73 -7.11
C ILE A 381 1.65 8.74 -8.12
N TYR A 382 1.38 9.95 -7.65
CA TYR A 382 0.84 11.05 -8.45
C TYR A 382 1.92 12.11 -8.60
N VAL A 383 2.23 12.47 -9.84
CA VAL A 383 3.12 13.58 -10.17
C VAL A 383 2.25 14.77 -10.51
N ILE A 384 2.39 15.85 -9.75
CA ILE A 384 1.62 17.08 -9.96
C ILE A 384 2.54 18.29 -10.10
N GLU A 385 2.08 19.27 -10.85
CA GLU A 385 2.76 20.56 -11.04
C GLU A 385 1.74 21.69 -10.89
N PRO A 386 2.14 22.89 -10.43
CA PRO A 386 1.27 24.06 -10.38
C PRO A 386 0.69 24.37 -11.76
N SER A 387 -0.54 24.87 -11.79
CA SER A 387 -1.21 25.32 -13.02
C SER A 387 -1.76 26.72 -12.80
N SER A 388 -1.64 27.58 -13.80
CA SER A 388 -2.31 28.89 -13.82
C SER A 388 -3.82 28.77 -14.04
N GLU A 389 -4.29 27.64 -14.57
CA GLU A 389 -5.70 27.36 -14.83
C GLU A 389 -6.24 26.27 -13.90
N PRO A 390 -7.47 26.41 -13.36
CA PRO A 390 -8.14 25.34 -12.61
C PRO A 390 -8.25 24.08 -13.48
N THR A 391 -8.01 22.90 -12.89
CA THR A 391 -8.10 21.61 -13.60
C THR A 391 -9.39 21.48 -14.42
N GLU A 392 -9.28 21.40 -15.75
CA GLU A 392 -10.37 20.93 -16.62
C GLU A 392 -10.71 19.48 -16.26
N THR A 393 -11.71 19.31 -15.41
CA THR A 393 -12.35 18.00 -15.25
C THR A 393 -13.38 17.87 -16.37
N LYS A 394 -13.06 17.08 -17.41
CA LYS A 394 -14.09 16.62 -18.35
C LYS A 394 -15.27 16.09 -17.53
N PRO A 395 -16.50 16.60 -17.70
CA PRO A 395 -17.63 16.20 -16.89
C PRO A 395 -17.96 14.75 -17.23
N ASN A 396 -17.56 13.82 -16.37
CA ASN A 396 -18.14 12.49 -16.38
C ASN A 396 -19.61 12.64 -15.97
N SER A 397 -20.48 12.69 -16.97
CA SER A 397 -21.94 12.73 -16.88
C SER A 397 -22.53 11.39 -16.42
N THR A 398 -21.98 10.84 -15.33
CA THR A 398 -22.61 9.75 -14.59
C THR A 398 -22.61 10.11 -13.11
N ILE A 399 -23.70 10.74 -12.67
CA ILE A 399 -24.03 10.88 -11.25
C ILE A 399 -24.14 9.46 -10.69
N GLY A 400 -23.06 8.97 -10.07
CA GLY A 400 -23.04 7.67 -9.42
C GLY A 400 -24.15 7.58 -8.37
N LYS A 401 -24.92 6.48 -8.41
CA LYS A 401 -25.98 6.17 -7.43
C LYS A 401 -25.46 6.36 -6.00
N GLY A 402 -26.09 7.25 -5.22
CA GLY A 402 -25.89 7.36 -3.77
C GLY A 402 -25.08 8.56 -3.25
N ARG A 403 -24.86 9.63 -4.04
CA ARG A 403 -24.17 10.87 -3.60
C ARG A 403 -25.06 11.94 -2.94
N GLY A 404 -26.35 11.71 -2.74
CA GLY A 404 -27.26 12.68 -2.08
C GLY A 404 -27.23 12.62 -0.54
N LYS A 405 -27.67 13.72 0.13
CA LYS A 405 -27.87 13.76 1.59
C LYS A 405 -28.72 12.57 2.03
N ARG A 406 -28.33 11.92 3.13
CA ARG A 406 -29.09 10.82 3.74
C ARG A 406 -29.86 11.34 4.94
N LEU A 407 -31.16 11.12 4.94
CA LEU A 407 -32.03 11.49 6.07
C LEU A 407 -31.65 10.71 7.34
N THR A 408 -31.73 11.34 8.49
CA THR A 408 -31.72 10.65 9.79
C THR A 408 -33.08 10.03 10.10
N ASP A 409 -33.18 9.19 11.12
CA ASP A 409 -34.47 8.63 11.54
C ASP A 409 -35.42 9.70 12.10
N SER A 410 -34.89 10.73 12.77
CA SER A 410 -35.67 11.91 13.20
C SER A 410 -36.17 12.72 11.99
N GLU A 411 -35.31 13.02 11.02
CA GLU A 411 -35.71 13.71 9.77
C GLU A 411 -36.75 12.88 8.99
N ARG A 412 -36.63 11.54 8.99
CA ARG A 412 -37.65 10.67 8.36
C ARG A 412 -39.00 10.77 9.07
N MET A 413 -39.02 10.77 10.40
CA MET A 413 -40.26 10.86 11.17
C MET A 413 -40.92 12.23 11.02
N GLU A 414 -40.13 13.32 11.01
CA GLU A 414 -40.60 14.68 10.76
C GLU A 414 -41.25 14.79 9.37
N ILE A 415 -40.57 14.27 8.34
CA ILE A 415 -41.07 14.27 6.96
C ILE A 415 -42.37 13.46 6.83
N ILE A 416 -42.42 12.27 7.45
CA ILE A 416 -43.61 11.42 7.43
C ILE A 416 -44.78 12.12 8.14
N ALA A 417 -44.54 12.71 9.32
CA ALA A 417 -45.57 13.43 10.06
C ALA A 417 -46.14 14.62 9.27
N ARG A 418 -45.27 15.43 8.64
CA ARG A 418 -45.68 16.60 7.85
C ARG A 418 -46.40 16.27 6.54
N LEU A 419 -46.11 15.11 5.93
CA LEU A 419 -46.74 14.68 4.68
C LEU A 419 -48.01 13.85 4.87
N GLU A 420 -48.25 13.33 6.09
CA GLU A 420 -49.48 12.62 6.45
C GLU A 420 -50.48 13.49 7.22
N ASP A 421 -50.07 14.69 7.66
CA ASP A 421 -50.95 15.70 8.24
C ASP A 421 -51.95 16.22 7.18
N PRO A 422 -53.26 15.99 7.33
CA PRO A 422 -54.27 16.44 6.37
C PRO A 422 -54.38 17.96 6.23
N SER A 423 -53.86 18.73 7.20
CA SER A 423 -53.85 20.20 7.18
C SER A 423 -52.62 20.80 6.46
N SER A 424 -51.63 19.97 6.15
CA SER A 424 -50.38 20.38 5.50
C SER A 424 -50.54 20.45 3.97
N GLN A 425 -50.32 21.63 3.38
CA GLN A 425 -50.27 21.80 1.92
C GLN A 425 -48.88 21.48 1.31
N LEU A 426 -47.98 20.83 2.06
CA LEU A 426 -46.62 20.55 1.57
C LEU A 426 -46.62 19.47 0.48
N SER A 427 -46.10 19.82 -0.69
CA SER A 427 -45.81 18.83 -1.74
C SER A 427 -44.55 18.02 -1.41
N LYS A 428 -44.48 16.79 -1.94
CA LYS A 428 -43.27 15.94 -1.84
C LYS A 428 -42.03 16.60 -2.42
N ALA A 429 -42.19 17.44 -3.44
CA ALA A 429 -41.10 18.19 -4.06
C ALA A 429 -40.59 19.30 -3.15
N GLU A 430 -41.50 20.02 -2.51
CA GLU A 430 -41.16 21.10 -1.57
C GLU A 430 -40.49 20.54 -0.30
N CYS A 431 -41.01 19.43 0.23
CA CYS A 431 -40.39 18.73 1.34
C CYS A 431 -38.98 18.20 0.98
N ALA A 432 -38.80 17.69 -0.23
CA ALA A 432 -37.47 17.24 -0.71
C ALA A 432 -36.45 18.39 -0.73
N ARG A 433 -36.87 19.57 -1.18
CA ARG A 433 -36.05 20.80 -1.22
C ARG A 433 -35.62 21.23 0.17
N GLN A 434 -36.55 21.29 1.12
CA GLN A 434 -36.28 21.70 2.51
C GLN A 434 -35.29 20.77 3.22
N HIS A 435 -35.36 19.46 2.95
CA HIS A 435 -34.47 18.49 3.58
C HIS A 435 -33.21 18.17 2.76
N GLY A 436 -32.98 18.82 1.62
CA GLY A 436 -31.79 18.64 0.78
C GLY A 436 -31.66 17.25 0.13
N VAL A 437 -32.80 16.63 -0.19
CA VAL A 437 -32.88 15.28 -0.81
C VAL A 437 -33.67 15.32 -2.10
N THR A 438 -33.70 14.22 -2.86
CA THR A 438 -34.45 14.17 -4.13
C THR A 438 -35.94 13.84 -3.89
N PRO A 439 -36.87 14.33 -4.75
CA PRO A 439 -38.30 13.96 -4.65
C PRO A 439 -38.55 12.44 -4.74
N ALA A 440 -37.69 11.73 -5.47
CA ALA A 440 -37.70 10.26 -5.54
C ALA A 440 -37.35 9.61 -4.18
N ALA A 441 -36.45 10.21 -3.40
CA ALA A 441 -36.12 9.72 -2.06
C ALA A 441 -37.28 9.89 -1.09
N ILE A 442 -38.00 11.03 -1.14
CA ILE A 442 -39.22 11.27 -0.35
C ILE A 442 -40.31 10.28 -0.75
N SER A 443 -40.53 10.09 -2.05
CA SER A 443 -41.51 9.13 -2.55
C SER A 443 -41.21 7.70 -2.10
N LYS A 444 -39.94 7.31 -2.08
CA LYS A 444 -39.52 6.00 -1.56
C LYS A 444 -39.69 5.89 -0.05
N LEU A 445 -39.44 6.95 0.71
CA LEU A 445 -39.66 7.01 2.15
C LEU A 445 -41.13 6.80 2.50
N MET A 446 -42.04 7.49 1.79
CA MET A 446 -43.49 7.35 2.01
C MET A 446 -43.99 5.92 1.73
N LYS A 447 -43.41 5.21 0.75
CA LYS A 447 -43.73 3.80 0.49
C LYS A 447 -43.35 2.85 1.64
N VAL A 448 -42.45 3.27 2.53
CA VAL A 448 -41.99 2.47 3.68
C VAL A 448 -42.33 3.14 5.02
N SER A 449 -43.22 4.14 5.04
CA SER A 449 -43.49 4.98 6.22
C SER A 449 -43.94 4.15 7.43
N GLN A 450 -44.85 3.20 7.21
CA GLN A 450 -45.34 2.29 8.26
C GLN A 450 -44.22 1.44 8.90
N SER A 451 -43.30 0.91 8.09
CA SER A 451 -42.15 0.16 8.60
C SER A 451 -41.13 1.05 9.31
N VAL A 452 -41.06 2.34 8.97
CA VAL A 452 -40.21 3.34 9.65
C VAL A 452 -40.83 3.71 11.00
N LYS A 453 -42.14 3.99 11.05
CA LYS A 453 -42.89 4.29 12.28
C LYS A 453 -42.83 3.15 13.29
N LYS A 454 -43.11 1.92 12.86
CA LYS A 454 -43.04 0.72 13.73
C LYS A 454 -41.63 0.52 14.29
N ARG A 455 -40.60 0.69 13.47
CA ARG A 455 -39.20 0.65 13.93
C ARG A 455 -38.87 1.77 14.90
N TYR A 456 -39.56 2.91 14.78
CA TYR A 456 -39.40 4.06 15.68
C TYR A 456 -40.13 3.82 17.03
N SER A 457 -41.29 3.16 17.04
CA SER A 457 -42.04 2.82 18.25
C SER A 457 -41.46 1.64 19.05
N ASP A 458 -40.98 0.59 18.38
CA ASP A 458 -40.63 -0.69 19.03
C ASP A 458 -39.29 -0.66 19.78
N ALA A 459 -38.42 0.32 19.49
CA ALA A 459 -37.25 0.56 20.32
C ALA A 459 -37.63 1.58 21.40
N GLY A 460 -37.62 1.17 22.67
CA GLY A 460 -37.93 2.03 23.81
C GLY A 460 -37.05 3.28 23.89
N SER A 461 -37.37 4.17 24.83
CA SER A 461 -36.71 5.45 25.04
C SER A 461 -35.20 5.30 25.34
N ASP A 462 -34.35 5.52 24.34
CA ASP A 462 -32.89 5.65 24.49
C ASP A 462 -32.59 7.01 25.14
N SER A 463 -32.10 7.01 26.38
CA SER A 463 -31.89 8.20 27.24
C SER A 463 -30.82 9.20 26.75
N ASN A 464 -30.10 8.92 25.66
CA ASN A 464 -28.97 9.73 25.18
C ASN A 464 -29.09 10.29 23.75
N GLY A 465 -30.26 10.20 23.08
CA GLY A 465 -30.49 10.87 21.78
C GLY A 465 -29.62 10.40 20.59
N LEU A 466 -28.88 9.30 20.76
CA LEU A 466 -28.01 8.71 19.73
C LEU A 466 -28.79 8.12 18.54
N ARG A 467 -30.06 7.78 18.75
CA ARG A 467 -30.95 7.19 17.75
C ARG A 467 -31.38 8.17 16.67
N ASP A 468 -31.66 9.41 17.04
CA ASP A 468 -32.12 10.46 16.13
C ASP A 468 -31.07 10.86 15.10
N LYS A 469 -29.81 10.50 15.34
CA LYS A 469 -28.67 10.76 14.45
C LYS A 469 -28.41 9.61 13.46
N ARG A 470 -29.14 8.49 13.50
CA ARG A 470 -28.91 7.32 12.63
C ARG A 470 -29.33 7.58 11.18
N GLN A 471 -28.39 7.42 10.25
CA GLN A 471 -28.60 7.65 8.80
C GLN A 471 -28.91 6.37 7.98
N ARG A 472 -28.89 5.18 8.59
CA ARG A 472 -29.19 3.88 7.95
C ARG A 472 -30.05 3.02 8.87
N GLY A 473 -31.22 2.58 8.40
CA GLY A 473 -31.95 1.45 9.00
C GLY A 473 -31.33 0.11 8.60
N GLY A 474 -31.21 -0.83 9.53
CA GLY A 474 -30.92 -2.24 9.22
C GLY A 474 -32.07 -2.91 8.47
N PHE A 475 -31.82 -4.05 7.83
CA PHE A 475 -32.91 -4.89 7.31
C PHE A 475 -33.73 -5.44 8.48
N SER A 476 -35.07 -5.50 8.38
CA SER A 476 -35.95 -5.97 9.48
C SER A 476 -35.54 -7.36 10.03
N LYS A 477 -34.99 -8.24 9.18
CA LYS A 477 -34.53 -9.58 9.57
C LYS A 477 -33.23 -9.59 10.41
N SER A 478 -32.46 -8.50 10.42
CA SER A 478 -31.19 -8.40 11.15
C SER A 478 -31.27 -7.52 12.40
N VAL A 479 -32.45 -7.03 12.77
CA VAL A 479 -32.63 -6.11 13.90
C VAL A 479 -32.25 -6.75 15.24
N PRO A 480 -32.74 -7.96 15.59
CA PRO A 480 -32.35 -8.60 16.86
C PRO A 480 -30.84 -8.87 16.96
N PHE A 481 -30.22 -9.22 15.83
CA PHE A 481 -28.78 -9.40 15.71
C PHE A 481 -28.00 -8.09 15.91
N GLU A 482 -28.41 -7.02 15.22
CA GLU A 482 -27.74 -5.71 15.30
C GLU A 482 -27.88 -5.09 16.70
N ASP A 483 -29.03 -5.29 17.36
CA ASP A 483 -29.29 -4.79 18.72
C ASP A 483 -28.42 -5.50 19.77
N GLU A 484 -28.29 -6.84 19.68
CA GLU A 484 -27.42 -7.60 20.59
C GLU A 484 -25.93 -7.24 20.38
N LEU A 485 -25.52 -7.05 19.12
CA LEU A 485 -24.17 -6.58 18.81
C LEU A 485 -23.92 -5.17 19.36
N PHE A 486 -24.90 -4.27 19.25
CA PHE A 486 -24.82 -2.91 19.77
C PHE A 486 -24.73 -2.87 21.31
N GLN A 487 -25.58 -3.63 22.00
CA GLN A 487 -25.55 -3.73 23.47
C GLN A 487 -24.21 -4.24 23.98
N TRP A 488 -23.64 -5.25 23.32
CA TRP A 488 -22.31 -5.73 23.65
C TRP A 488 -21.24 -4.64 23.47
N ILE A 489 -21.26 -3.89 22.36
CA ILE A 489 -20.34 -2.78 22.11
C ILE A 489 -20.43 -1.73 23.23
N CYS A 490 -21.64 -1.34 23.61
CA CYS A 490 -21.87 -0.39 24.70
C CYS A 490 -21.29 -0.90 26.04
N SER A 491 -21.48 -2.20 26.35
CA SER A 491 -20.93 -2.80 27.57
C SER A 491 -19.40 -2.80 27.62
N VAL A 492 -18.72 -3.02 26.49
CA VAL A 492 -17.25 -2.98 26.41
C VAL A 492 -16.72 -1.55 26.56
N ARG A 493 -17.42 -0.58 25.96
CA ARG A 493 -17.07 0.84 26.06
C ARG A 493 -17.27 1.39 27.48
N ALA A 494 -18.33 0.97 28.17
CA ALA A 494 -18.55 1.35 29.58
C ALA A 494 -17.40 0.91 30.50
N ARG A 495 -16.70 -0.18 30.14
CA ARG A 495 -15.52 -0.69 30.86
C ARG A 495 -14.20 -0.01 30.44
N LYS A 496 -14.26 1.05 29.63
CA LYS A 496 -13.09 1.79 29.09
C LYS A 496 -12.06 0.90 28.36
N MET A 497 -12.49 -0.24 27.82
CA MET A 497 -11.60 -1.12 27.07
C MET A 497 -11.44 -0.64 25.60
N PRO A 498 -10.23 -0.72 25.02
CA PRO A 498 -10.01 -0.41 23.61
C PRO A 498 -10.81 -1.34 22.70
N LEU A 499 -11.66 -0.77 21.84
CA LEU A 499 -12.47 -1.52 20.90
C LEU A 499 -11.93 -1.32 19.48
N LEU A 500 -11.45 -2.40 18.86
CA LEU A 500 -10.92 -2.42 17.49
C LEU A 500 -11.98 -2.97 16.52
N VAL A 501 -11.78 -2.70 15.22
CA VAL A 501 -12.63 -3.22 14.13
C VAL A 501 -12.70 -4.75 14.19
N SER A 502 -11.57 -5.41 14.45
CA SER A 502 -11.47 -6.87 14.58
C SER A 502 -12.34 -7.43 15.70
N HIS A 503 -12.39 -6.75 16.86
CA HIS A 503 -13.22 -7.17 18.00
C HIS A 503 -14.71 -7.16 17.64
N VAL A 504 -15.17 -6.12 16.96
CA VAL A 504 -16.56 -6.01 16.50
C VAL A 504 -16.88 -7.05 15.43
N GLN A 505 -15.95 -7.32 14.50
CA GLN A 505 -16.14 -8.36 13.49
C GLN A 505 -16.20 -9.76 14.10
N GLN A 506 -15.33 -10.07 15.05
CA GLN A 506 -15.31 -11.36 15.73
C GLN A 506 -16.59 -11.58 16.53
N LYS A 507 -17.05 -10.55 17.27
CA LYS A 507 -18.33 -10.62 17.96
C LYS A 507 -19.51 -10.79 16.99
N ALA A 508 -19.51 -10.05 15.88
CA ALA A 508 -20.55 -10.17 14.86
C ALA A 508 -20.62 -11.58 14.26
N LYS A 509 -19.48 -12.24 14.02
CA LYS A 509 -19.45 -13.64 13.56
C LYS A 509 -20.04 -14.59 14.59
N LEU A 510 -19.68 -14.44 15.87
CA LEU A 510 -20.23 -15.27 16.96
C LEU A 510 -21.75 -15.10 17.12
N LEU A 511 -22.25 -13.87 17.00
CA LEU A 511 -23.68 -13.58 17.05
C LEU A 511 -24.42 -14.09 15.81
N ALA A 512 -23.78 -14.09 14.63
CA ALA A 512 -24.40 -14.58 13.40
C ALA A 512 -24.80 -16.06 13.51
N THR A 513 -23.99 -16.89 14.16
CA THR A 513 -24.31 -18.30 14.45
C THR A 513 -25.54 -18.43 15.36
N ARG A 514 -25.63 -17.59 16.40
CA ARG A 514 -26.76 -17.57 17.34
C ARG A 514 -28.08 -17.13 16.69
N HIS A 515 -28.00 -16.20 15.75
CA HIS A 515 -29.14 -15.67 15.00
C HIS A 515 -29.47 -16.47 13.74
N LYS A 516 -28.92 -17.69 13.58
CA LYS A 516 -29.17 -18.60 12.44
C LYS A 516 -28.94 -17.91 11.07
N MET A 517 -27.93 -17.06 10.98
CA MET A 517 -27.53 -16.43 9.72
C MET A 517 -26.75 -17.42 8.84
N ASN A 518 -26.75 -17.20 7.51
CA ASN A 518 -26.08 -18.06 6.53
C ASN A 518 -24.59 -18.32 6.89
N GLU A 519 -24.08 -19.52 6.60
CA GLU A 519 -22.69 -19.94 6.84
C GLU A 519 -21.66 -19.03 6.13
N ASP A 520 -22.06 -18.39 5.02
CA ASP A 520 -21.25 -17.39 4.30
C ASP A 520 -21.30 -15.97 4.91
N PHE A 521 -21.69 -15.82 6.19
CA PHE A 521 -21.82 -14.51 6.83
C PHE A 521 -20.48 -13.75 6.86
N LYS A 522 -20.44 -12.61 6.15
CA LYS A 522 -19.28 -11.71 6.13
C LYS A 522 -19.47 -10.53 7.09
N ALA A 523 -18.66 -10.52 8.15
CA ALA A 523 -18.62 -9.42 9.10
C ALA A 523 -18.05 -8.13 8.47
N SER A 524 -18.88 -7.10 8.27
CA SER A 524 -18.50 -5.81 7.70
C SER A 524 -17.84 -4.89 8.73
N ASN A 525 -16.83 -4.13 8.29
CA ASN A 525 -16.28 -3.00 9.05
C ASN A 525 -17.34 -1.94 9.36
N GLY A 526 -18.44 -1.92 8.61
CA GLY A 526 -19.53 -0.95 8.76
C GLY A 526 -20.14 -0.91 10.16
N TRP A 527 -20.22 -2.04 10.87
CA TRP A 527 -20.78 -2.09 12.23
C TRP A 527 -19.90 -1.37 13.26
N TYR A 528 -18.58 -1.52 13.15
CA TYR A 528 -17.64 -0.75 13.96
C TYR A 528 -17.86 0.75 13.76
N TYR A 529 -17.85 1.21 12.50
CA TYR A 529 -18.06 2.62 12.19
C TYR A 529 -19.46 3.15 12.51
N ARG A 530 -20.45 2.28 12.66
CA ARG A 530 -21.84 2.63 12.96
C ARG A 530 -22.11 2.74 14.45
N PHE A 531 -21.49 1.89 15.25
CA PHE A 531 -21.81 1.72 16.68
C PHE A 531 -20.72 2.23 17.62
N CYS A 532 -19.47 2.30 17.15
CA CYS A 532 -18.33 2.73 17.95
C CYS A 532 -17.99 4.22 17.76
N ASN A 533 -18.59 4.88 16.77
CA ASN A 533 -18.45 6.32 16.52
C ASN A 533 -19.50 7.12 17.29
#